data_AF-A0A655AMV6-F1
#
_entry.id   AF-A0A655AMV6-F1
#
_cell.length_a   1.000
_cell.length_b   1.000
_cell.length_c   1.000
_cell.angle_alpha   90.00
_cell.angle_beta   90.00
_cell.angle_gamma   90.00
#
_symmetry.space_group_name_H-M   'P 1'
#
loop_
_entity.id
_entity.type
_entity.pdbx_description
1 polymer ?
#
loop_
_entity_poly.entity_id
_entity_poly.type
_entity_poly.pdbx_seq_one_letter_code
_entity_poly.pdbx_strand_id
1 'polypeptide(L)' 'MTAAKNIPADIKSYPGAGHSFANKLPGQPLVRIAGFGYNEAATEDAWRRVFEFFGQHLRAGSPGEP' A
#
# COMPACT_ATOMS: atom_id res chain seq x y z
N MET A 1 7.21 -14.86 -6.90
CA MET A 1 6.70 -15.70 -5.79
C MET A 1 5.18 -15.89 -5.85
N THR A 2 4.39 -14.83 -6.01
CA THR A 2 2.92 -14.89 -6.19
C THR A 2 2.51 -15.31 -7.60
N ALA A 3 3.10 -14.69 -8.63
CA ALA A 3 2.80 -14.99 -10.03
C ALA A 3 3.04 -16.48 -10.38
N ALA A 4 4.15 -17.05 -9.91
CA ALA A 4 4.46 -18.47 -10.09
C ALA A 4 3.44 -19.43 -9.46
N LYS A 5 2.57 -18.93 -8.58
CA LYS A 5 1.52 -19.69 -7.89
C LYS A 5 0.10 -19.29 -8.35
N ASN A 6 -0.02 -18.44 -9.38
CA ASN A 6 -1.29 -17.91 -9.87
C ASN A 6 -2.15 -17.22 -8.79
N ILE A 7 -1.49 -16.56 -7.83
CA ILE A 7 -2.19 -15.78 -6.80
C ILE A 7 -2.35 -14.35 -7.32
N PRO A 8 -3.59 -13.80 -7.40
CA PRO A 8 -3.81 -12.40 -7.72
C PRO A 8 -3.05 -11.51 -6.74
N ALA A 9 -2.19 -10.64 -7.26
CA ALA A 9 -1.38 -9.74 -6.45
C ALA A 9 -1.08 -8.47 -7.24
N ASP A 10 -1.21 -7.33 -6.58
CA ASP A 10 -0.76 -6.04 -7.08
C ASP A 10 0.55 -5.64 -6.38
N ILE A 11 1.66 -5.53 -7.12
CA ILE A 11 2.99 -5.29 -6.58
C ILE A 11 3.60 -4.02 -7.18
N LYS A 12 4.09 -3.13 -6.32
CA LYS A 12 4.77 -1.89 -6.70
C LYS A 12 5.95 -1.59 -5.81
N SER A 13 7.05 -1.25 -6.46
CA SER A 13 8.19 -0.62 -5.81
C SER A 13 8.20 0.87 -6.12
N TYR A 14 8.42 1.70 -5.10
CA TYR A 14 8.55 3.15 -5.23
C TYR A 14 10.01 3.53 -5.04
N PRO A 15 10.73 3.92 -6.12
CA PRO A 15 12.08 4.41 -5.98
C PRO A 15 12.13 5.61 -5.03
N GLY A 16 13.05 5.58 -4.07
CA GLY A 16 13.22 6.66 -3.09
C GLY A 16 12.22 6.66 -1.91
N ALA A 17 11.28 5.72 -1.84
CA ALA A 17 10.46 5.52 -0.64
C ALA A 17 11.15 4.53 0.32
N GLY A 18 11.25 4.90 1.59
CA GLY A 18 11.84 4.08 2.65
C GLY A 18 10.80 3.27 3.46
N HIS A 19 11.24 2.64 4.55
CA HIS A 19 10.33 2.02 5.51
C HIS A 19 9.35 3.06 6.09
N SER A 20 8.13 2.62 6.40
CA SER A 20 7.06 3.50 6.91
C SER A 20 6.75 4.72 6.02
N PHE A 21 6.93 4.61 4.70
CA PHE A 21 6.65 5.73 3.80
C PHE A 21 5.20 6.23 3.85
N ALA A 22 4.27 5.36 4.24
CA ALA A 22 2.86 5.66 4.40
C ALA A 22 2.46 6.15 5.81
N ASN A 23 3.41 6.30 6.73
CA ASN A 23 3.15 6.70 8.10
C ASN A 23 3.82 8.04 8.43
N LYS A 24 3.08 8.94 9.08
CA LYS A 24 3.62 10.16 9.68
C LYS A 24 4.11 9.82 11.09
N LEU A 25 5.41 9.53 11.22
CA LEU A 25 6.04 9.25 12.51
C LEU A 25 6.55 10.56 13.16
N PRO A 26 6.60 10.65 14.51
CA PRO A 26 7.34 11.71 15.19
C PRO A 26 8.85 11.57 14.94
N GLY A 27 9.60 12.68 15.00
CA GLY A 27 11.08 12.63 14.85
C GLY A 27 11.58 12.30 13.43
N GLN A 28 10.81 12.60 12.39
CA GLN A 28 11.11 12.29 10.97
C GLN A 28 12.56 12.53 10.51
N PRO A 29 13.24 13.64 10.88
CA PRO A 29 14.62 13.87 10.43
C PRO A 29 15.58 12.75 10.84
N LEU A 30 15.47 12.22 12.07
CA LEU A 30 16.37 11.19 12.57
C LEU A 30 16.08 9.82 11.94
N VAL A 31 14.80 9.47 11.79
CA VAL A 31 14.40 8.17 11.23
C VAL A 31 14.63 8.10 9.71
N ARG A 32 14.64 9.23 8.99
CA ARG A 32 15.01 9.31 7.56
C ARG A 32 16.41 8.83 7.27
N ILE A 33 17.37 9.13 8.16
CA ILE A 33 18.75 8.66 8.03
C ILE A 33 18.80 7.12 8.15
N ALA A 34 17.92 6.53 8.97
CA ALA A 34 17.78 5.08 9.10
C ALA A 34 16.94 4.43 7.97
N GLY A 35 16.59 5.19 6.92
CA GLY A 35 15.80 4.69 5.80
C GLY A 35 14.29 4.65 6.04
N PHE A 36 13.77 5.36 7.05
CA PHE A 36 12.34 5.51 7.32
C PHE A 36 11.85 6.91 6.99
N GLY A 37 10.71 7.06 6.32
CA GLY A 37 10.17 8.42 6.21
C GLY A 37 9.00 8.58 5.27
N TYR A 38 8.09 9.45 5.69
CA TYR A 38 6.88 9.78 4.93
C TYR A 38 7.23 10.26 3.52
N ASN A 39 6.62 9.63 2.52
CA ASN A 39 6.66 10.03 1.11
C ASN A 39 5.21 10.20 0.65
N GLU A 40 4.80 11.44 0.42
CA GLU A 40 3.42 11.81 0.12
C GLU A 40 2.92 11.16 -1.17
N ALA A 41 3.64 11.33 -2.28
CA ALA A 41 3.25 10.77 -3.58
C ALA A 41 3.14 9.23 -3.55
N ALA A 42 4.10 8.56 -2.90
CA ALA A 42 4.03 7.09 -2.74
C ALA A 42 2.87 6.66 -1.84
N THR A 43 2.56 7.43 -0.80
CA THR A 43 1.43 7.17 0.10
C THR A 43 0.10 7.25 -0.64
N GLU A 44 -0.12 8.31 -1.42
CA GLU A 44 -1.33 8.51 -2.19
C GLU A 44 -1.53 7.41 -3.24
N ASP A 45 -0.47 7.04 -3.97
CA ASP A 45 -0.50 5.93 -4.93
C ASP A 45 -0.83 4.60 -4.25
N ALA A 46 -0.15 4.29 -3.14
CA ALA A 46 -0.33 3.04 -2.43
C ALA A 46 -1.75 2.88 -1.87
N TRP A 47 -2.31 3.92 -1.24
CA TRP A 47 -3.68 3.85 -0.72
C TRP A 47 -4.71 3.70 -1.83
N ARG A 48 -4.56 4.42 -2.96
CA ARG A 48 -5.45 4.27 -4.11
C ARG A 48 -5.49 2.82 -4.61
N ARG A 49 -4.33 2.18 -4.73
CA ARG A 49 -4.20 0.79 -5.19
C ARG A 49 -4.79 -0.22 -4.21
N VAL A 50 -4.61 0.00 -2.90
CA VAL A 50 -5.24 -0.81 -1.87
C VAL A 50 -6.76 -0.78 -2.02
N PHE A 51 -7.36 0.40 -2.15
CA PHE A 51 -8.81 0.52 -2.32
C PHE A 51 -9.30 -0.06 -3.66
N GLU A 52 -8.54 0.12 -4.74
CA GLU A 52 -8.87 -0.47 -6.04
C GLU A 52 -8.86 -2.01 -5.97
N PHE A 53 -7.83 -2.62 -5.38
CA PHE A 53 -7.73 -4.06 -5.22
C PHE A 53 -8.91 -4.62 -4.41
N PHE A 54 -9.20 -4.02 -3.25
CA PHE A 54 -10.36 -4.45 -2.46
C PHE A 54 -11.69 -4.19 -3.19
N GLY A 55 -11.83 -3.08 -3.91
CA GLY A 55 -12.99 -2.79 -4.73
C GLY A 55 -13.23 -3.83 -5.82
N GLN A 56 -12.17 -4.35 -6.44
CA GLN A 56 -12.26 -5.41 -7.45
C GLN A 56 -12.65 -6.76 -6.86
N HIS A 57 -12.14 -7.10 -5.67
CA HIS A 57 -12.24 -8.44 -5.11
C HIS A 57 -13.35 -8.64 -4.06
N LEU A 58 -13.83 -7.56 -3.43
CA LEU A 58 -14.89 -7.62 -2.39
C LEU A 58 -16.26 -7.14 -2.88
N ARG A 59 -16.40 -6.69 -4.13
CA ARG A 59 -17.69 -6.21 -4.68
C ARG A 59 -18.76 -7.30 -4.84
N ALA A 60 -18.41 -8.57 -4.71
CA ALA A 60 -19.35 -9.70 -4.72
C ALA A 60 -19.59 -10.18 -3.27
N GLY A 61 -20.47 -9.49 -2.55
CA GLY A 61 -20.74 -9.79 -1.14
C GLY A 61 -21.91 -9.02 -0.52
N SER A 62 -22.99 -8.78 -1.28
CA SER A 62 -24.32 -8.55 -0.69
C SER A 62 -25.43 -9.04 -1.64
N PRO A 63 -25.60 -10.35 -1.85
CA PRO A 63 -26.95 -10.89 -1.93
C PRO A 63 -27.61 -10.59 -0.57
N GLY A 64 -28.75 -9.90 -0.60
CA GLY A 64 -29.41 -9.39 0.60
C GLY A 64 -29.61 -10.43 1.70
N GLU A 65 -29.42 -9.98 2.93
CA GLU A 65 -30.12 -10.54 4.09
C GLU A 65 -31.33 -9.62 4.33
N PRO A 66 -32.54 -10.17 4.65
CA PRO A 66 -33.77 -9.40 4.78
C PRO A 66 -33.70 -8.27 5.83
#